data_AF-Q6P3C1-F1
#
_entry.id   AF-Q6P3C1-F1
#
_cell.length_a   1.000
_cell.length_b   1.000
_cell.length_c   1.000
_cell.angle_alpha   90.00
_cell.angle_beta   90.00
_cell.angle_gamma   90.00
#
_symmetry.space_group_name_H-M   'P 1'
#
loop_
_entity.id
_entity.type
_entity.pdbx_description
1 polymer ?
#
loop_
_entity_poly.entity_id
_entity_poly.type
_entity_poly.pdbx_seq_one_letter_code
_entity_poly.pdbx_strand_id
1 'polypeptide(L)'
;MKAKDVKLLARYLEMLKDPNIIKTQDVFTVIRYISYNSYGKTMAWNWIQLNWDYLVSRFTINDRYLGRIVTIAEPFNTELQLWQMQSFFAKYPNAGAGAKPREQVLETVKNNIEWLNVNRQSIREWFASLP
;
A
#
# COMPACT_ATOMS: atom_id res chain seq x y z
N MET A 1 2.67 10.56 -16.59
CA MET A 1 2.11 9.45 -17.41
C MET A 1 1.00 8.76 -16.60
N LYS A 2 -0.28 9.05 -16.85
CA LYS A 2 -1.39 8.38 -16.15
C LYS A 2 -1.64 7.03 -16.84
N ALA A 3 -0.96 5.97 -16.41
CA ALA A 3 -1.29 4.62 -16.88
C ALA A 3 -2.71 4.29 -16.38
N LYS A 4 -3.71 4.48 -17.25
CA LYS A 4 -5.11 4.07 -17.02
C LYS A 4 -5.35 2.61 -17.40
N ASP A 5 -4.31 1.88 -17.78
CA ASP A 5 -4.42 0.48 -18.20
C ASP A 5 -4.12 -0.46 -17.02
N VAL A 6 -5.20 -0.89 -16.36
CA VAL A 6 -5.17 -1.90 -15.30
C VAL A 6 -4.45 -3.17 -15.76
N LYS A 7 -4.59 -3.58 -17.03
CA LYS A 7 -3.91 -4.78 -17.55
C LYS A 7 -2.41 -4.59 -17.60
N LEU A 8 -1.94 -3.40 -17.96
CA LEU A 8 -0.53 -3.06 -17.97
C LEU A 8 0.06 -3.08 -16.56
N LEU A 9 -0.64 -2.48 -15.57
CA LEU A 9 -0.21 -2.51 -14.17
C LEU A 9 -0.14 -3.94 -13.62
N ALA A 10 -1.13 -4.79 -13.94
CA ALA A 10 -1.13 -6.19 -13.57
C ALA A 10 0.07 -6.94 -14.18
N ARG A 11 0.37 -6.69 -15.46
CA ARG A 11 1.54 -7.29 -16.13
C ARG A 11 2.86 -6.85 -15.48
N TYR A 12 3.00 -5.57 -15.11
CA TYR A 12 4.18 -5.09 -14.39
C TYR A 12 4.34 -5.78 -13.02
N LEU A 13 3.23 -5.97 -12.29
CA LEU A 13 3.26 -6.68 -11.01
C LEU A 13 3.71 -8.14 -11.16
N GLU A 14 3.27 -8.85 -12.20
CA GLU A 14 3.74 -10.21 -12.46
C GLU A 14 5.22 -10.25 -12.89
N MET A 15 5.69 -9.26 -13.65
CA MET A 15 7.10 -9.13 -14.03
C MET A 15 8.04 -8.94 -12.82
N LEU A 16 7.54 -8.47 -11.66
CA LEU A 16 8.35 -8.36 -10.43
C LEU A 16 8.89 -9.72 -9.95
N LYS A 17 8.25 -10.81 -10.36
CA LYS A 17 8.67 -12.17 -10.00
C LYS A 17 9.90 -12.64 -10.76
N ASP A 18 10.19 -12.04 -11.92
CA ASP A 18 11.32 -12.42 -12.77
C ASP A 18 12.51 -11.46 -12.59
N PRO A 19 13.62 -11.88 -11.94
CA PRO A 19 14.80 -11.05 -11.75
C PRO A 19 15.53 -10.67 -13.05
N ASN A 20 15.28 -11.40 -14.15
CA ASN A 20 15.86 -11.07 -15.46
C ASN A 20 15.14 -9.90 -16.13
N ILE A 21 13.88 -9.66 -15.75
CA ILE A 21 13.07 -8.54 -16.27
C ILE A 21 13.18 -7.34 -15.33
N ILE A 22 12.97 -7.55 -14.02
CA ILE A 22 13.08 -6.51 -13.00
C ILE A 22 14.11 -6.93 -11.96
N LYS A 23 15.22 -6.18 -11.89
CA LYS A 23 16.30 -6.44 -10.95
C LYS A 23 15.79 -6.40 -9.51
N THR A 24 16.34 -7.26 -8.65
CA THR A 24 15.94 -7.38 -7.24
C THR A 24 15.94 -6.05 -6.48
N GLN A 25 16.91 -5.18 -6.73
CA GLN A 25 17.01 -3.85 -6.11
C GLN A 25 15.89 -2.87 -6.51
N ASP A 26 15.25 -3.10 -7.66
CA ASP A 26 14.25 -2.19 -8.23
C ASP A 26 12.81 -2.60 -7.88
N VAL A 27 12.59 -3.82 -7.38
CA VAL A 27 11.27 -4.40 -7.11
C VAL A 27 10.40 -3.48 -6.24
N PHE A 28 10.92 -3.03 -5.09
CA PHE A 28 10.15 -2.18 -4.16
C PHE A 28 9.87 -0.79 -4.72
N THR A 29 10.81 -0.26 -5.51
CA THR A 29 10.65 1.03 -6.19
C THR A 29 9.53 0.96 -7.23
N VAL A 30 9.48 -0.11 -8.03
CA VAL A 30 8.41 -0.32 -9.01
C VAL A 30 7.05 -0.47 -8.34
N ILE A 31 6.94 -1.26 -7.26
CA ILE A 31 5.69 -1.40 -6.48
C ILE A 31 5.21 -0.03 -5.98
N ARG A 32 6.13 0.77 -5.43
CA ARG A 32 5.82 2.11 -4.94
C ARG A 32 5.31 3.02 -6.06
N TYR A 33 5.96 3.03 -7.22
CA TYR A 33 5.49 3.82 -8.36
C TYR A 33 4.10 3.40 -8.86
N ILE A 34 3.81 2.10 -8.87
CA ILE A 34 2.46 1.60 -9.19
C ILE A 34 1.44 2.13 -8.16
N SER A 35 1.79 2.15 -6.87
CA SER A 35 0.89 2.60 -5.81
C SER A 35 0.51 4.08 -5.86
N TYR A 36 1.29 4.93 -6.55
CA TYR A 36 0.95 6.34 -6.73
C TYR A 36 -0.20 6.56 -7.73
N ASN A 37 -0.55 5.56 -8.52
CA ASN A 37 -1.74 5.58 -9.37
C ASN A 37 -2.99 5.29 -8.54
N SER A 38 -4.11 5.99 -8.79
CA SER A 38 -5.37 5.80 -8.06
C SER A 38 -5.89 4.36 -8.11
N TYR A 39 -5.78 3.69 -9.27
CA TYR A 39 -6.11 2.28 -9.42
C TYR A 39 -4.95 1.39 -8.96
N GLY A 40 -3.72 1.81 -9.25
CA GLY A 40 -2.51 1.05 -8.91
C GLY A 40 -2.27 0.90 -7.40
N LYS A 41 -2.78 1.82 -6.56
CA LYS A 41 -2.69 1.72 -5.09
C LYS A 41 -3.32 0.44 -4.56
N THR A 42 -4.60 0.22 -4.88
CA THR A 42 -5.33 -0.98 -4.45
C THR A 42 -4.73 -2.23 -5.08
N MET A 43 -4.32 -2.17 -6.35
CA MET A 43 -3.69 -3.31 -7.02
C MET A 43 -2.35 -3.70 -6.38
N ALA A 44 -1.48 -2.73 -6.09
CA ALA A 44 -0.19 -2.96 -5.45
C ALA A 44 -0.37 -3.54 -4.05
N TRP A 45 -1.31 -2.98 -3.27
CA TRP A 45 -1.61 -3.50 -1.93
C TRP A 45 -2.12 -4.95 -1.98
N ASN A 46 -3.10 -5.23 -2.84
CA ASN A 46 -3.63 -6.58 -3.01
C ASN A 46 -2.54 -7.56 -3.46
N TRP A 47 -1.68 -7.14 -4.38
CA TRP A 47 -0.58 -7.98 -4.86
C TRP A 47 0.44 -8.28 -3.75
N ILE A 48 0.78 -7.30 -2.90
CA ILE A 48 1.63 -7.54 -1.72
C ILE A 48 0.99 -8.58 -0.80
N GLN A 49 -0.30 -8.45 -0.51
CA GLN A 49 -1.00 -9.38 0.37
C GLN A 49 -1.04 -10.81 -0.21
N LEU A 50 -1.31 -10.93 -1.50
CA LEU A 50 -1.38 -12.23 -2.21
C LEU A 50 -0.01 -12.90 -2.36
N ASN A 51 1.06 -12.12 -2.46
CA ASN A 51 2.41 -12.63 -2.71
C ASN A 51 3.35 -12.43 -1.50
N TRP A 52 2.79 -12.23 -0.30
CA TRP A 52 3.58 -11.91 0.88
C TRP A 52 4.61 -12.99 1.22
N ASP A 53 4.21 -14.26 1.19
CA ASP A 53 5.10 -15.38 1.50
C ASP A 53 6.27 -15.46 0.50
N TYR A 54 6.01 -15.18 -0.78
CA TYR A 54 7.04 -15.07 -1.81
C TYR A 54 7.98 -13.88 -1.56
N LEU A 55 7.45 -12.72 -1.16
CA LEU A 55 8.28 -11.56 -0.83
C LEU A 55 9.16 -11.84 0.40
N VAL A 56 8.62 -12.48 1.43
CA VAL A 56 9.37 -12.89 2.61
C VAL A 56 10.42 -13.94 2.26
N SER A 57 10.13 -14.92 1.40
CA SER A 57 11.13 -15.91 1.00
C SER A 57 12.26 -15.28 0.19
N ARG A 58 11.97 -14.29 -0.66
CA ARG A 58 12.96 -13.64 -1.53
C ARG A 58 13.81 -12.59 -0.82
N PHE A 59 13.24 -11.82 0.11
CA PHE A 59 13.92 -10.67 0.74
C PHE A 59 14.17 -10.85 2.23
N THR A 60 13.49 -11.78 2.89
CA THR A 60 13.46 -11.97 4.35
C THR A 60 12.77 -10.84 5.11
N ILE A 61 12.21 -11.15 6.28
CA ILE A 61 11.58 -10.18 7.18
C ILE A 61 12.57 -9.13 7.75
N ASN A 62 13.87 -9.35 7.59
CA ASN A 62 14.92 -8.44 8.06
C ASN A 62 15.25 -7.35 7.02
N ASP A 63 14.77 -7.49 5.78
CA ASP A 63 14.97 -6.47 4.75
C ASP A 63 14.14 -5.22 5.06
N ARG A 64 14.85 -4.08 5.13
CA ARG A 64 14.26 -2.78 5.47
C ARG A 64 13.30 -2.25 4.38
N TYR A 65 13.55 -2.56 3.11
CA TYR A 65 12.67 -2.16 2.01
C TYR A 65 11.38 -2.98 2.01
N LEU A 66 11.46 -4.28 2.29
CA LEU A 66 10.28 -5.11 2.55
C LEU A 66 9.51 -4.59 3.77
N GLY A 67 10.19 -4.32 4.88
CA GLY A 67 9.57 -3.79 6.09
C GLY A 67 8.81 -2.48 5.85
N ARG A 68 9.32 -1.62 4.97
CA ARG A 68 8.70 -0.34 4.60
C ARG A 68 7.68 -0.44 3.46
N ILE A 69 7.49 -1.59 2.81
CA ILE A 69 6.58 -1.66 1.67
C ILE A 69 5.12 -1.42 2.07
N VAL A 70 4.77 -1.71 3.33
CA VAL A 70 3.42 -1.53 3.85
C VAL A 70 2.98 -0.05 3.90
N THR A 71 3.92 0.90 3.86
CA THR A 71 3.61 2.33 3.88
C THR A 71 2.89 2.82 2.62
N ILE A 72 2.82 2.00 1.55
CA ILE A 72 1.98 2.35 0.39
C ILE A 72 0.48 2.46 0.74
N ALA A 73 0.09 1.89 1.88
CA ALA A 73 -1.26 1.96 2.42
C ALA A 73 -1.52 3.23 3.26
N GLU A 74 -0.51 4.09 3.53
CA GLU A 74 -0.68 5.35 4.28
C GLU A 74 -1.84 6.22 3.76
N PRO A 75 -2.12 6.31 2.45
CA PRO A 75 -3.24 7.11 1.96
C PRO A 75 -4.63 6.48 2.15
N PHE A 76 -4.74 5.29 2.74
CA PHE A 76 -6.04 4.67 3.03
C PHE A 76 -6.79 5.46 4.10
N ASN A 77 -8.11 5.43 4.00
CA ASN A 77 -8.96 6.36 4.74
C ASN A 77 -10.39 5.82 4.94
N THR A 78 -10.56 4.49 4.90
CA THR A 78 -11.85 3.83 5.18
C THR A 78 -11.67 2.72 6.21
N GLU A 79 -12.72 2.45 6.98
CA GLU A 79 -12.72 1.39 8.00
C GLU A 79 -12.44 -0.01 7.41
N LEU A 80 -12.98 -0.28 6.21
CA LEU A 80 -12.73 -1.55 5.52
C LEU A 80 -11.23 -1.74 5.22
N GLN A 81 -10.55 -0.68 4.76
CA GLN A 81 -9.11 -0.73 4.49
C GLN A 81 -8.31 -0.95 5.78
N LEU A 82 -8.67 -0.24 6.86
CA LEU A 82 -8.02 -0.41 8.15
C LEU A 82 -8.16 -1.85 8.66
N TRP A 83 -9.37 -2.41 8.61
CA TRP A 83 -9.63 -3.79 9.00
C TRP A 83 -8.83 -4.80 8.16
N GLN A 84 -8.75 -4.60 6.84
CA GLN A 84 -7.94 -5.45 5.95
C GLN A 84 -6.46 -5.42 6.32
N MET A 85 -5.91 -4.25 6.65
CA MET A 85 -4.51 -4.11 7.09
C MET A 85 -4.26 -4.81 8.42
N GLN A 86 -5.13 -4.60 9.42
CA GLN A 86 -5.03 -5.25 10.72
C GLN A 86 -5.09 -6.77 10.60
N SER A 87 -6.04 -7.28 9.81
CA SER A 87 -6.18 -8.72 9.55
C SER A 87 -4.93 -9.31 8.88
N PHE A 88 -4.36 -8.58 7.92
CA PHE A 88 -3.13 -8.99 7.25
C PHE A 88 -1.92 -9.01 8.20
N PHE A 89 -1.76 -8.00 9.06
CA PHE A 89 -0.66 -7.97 10.03
C PHE A 89 -0.83 -9.03 11.13
N ALA A 90 -2.06 -9.31 11.56
CA ALA A 90 -2.36 -10.39 12.49
C ALA A 90 -2.05 -11.78 11.90
N LYS A 91 -2.28 -11.98 10.59
CA LYS A 91 -1.89 -13.20 9.88
C LYS A 91 -0.37 -13.42 9.87
N TYR A 92 0.42 -12.35 9.85
CA TYR A 92 1.89 -12.40 9.79
C TYR A 92 2.53 -11.67 10.98
N PRO A 93 2.42 -12.19 12.22
CA PRO A 93 2.75 -11.44 13.43
C PRO A 93 4.25 -11.13 13.55
N ASN A 94 5.13 -11.99 13.01
CA ASN A 94 6.56 -11.71 12.97
C ASN A 94 6.89 -10.71 11.84
N ALA A 95 7.09 -9.44 12.22
CA ALA A 95 7.24 -8.35 11.28
C ALA A 95 8.70 -7.99 10.96
N GLY A 96 9.69 -8.46 11.73
CA GLY A 96 11.10 -8.09 11.58
C GLY A 96 11.30 -6.58 11.45
N ALA A 97 11.98 -6.14 10.38
CA ALA A 97 12.21 -4.73 10.05
C ALA A 97 10.92 -3.94 9.76
N GLY A 98 9.80 -4.61 9.56
CA GLY A 98 8.47 -4.03 9.33
C GLY A 98 7.67 -3.74 10.60
N ALA A 99 8.14 -4.08 11.80
CA ALA A 99 7.37 -3.87 13.04
C ALA A 99 6.96 -2.39 13.21
N LYS A 100 7.93 -1.47 13.18
CA LYS A 100 7.65 -0.04 13.34
C LYS A 100 6.82 0.56 12.19
N PRO A 101 7.14 0.31 10.91
CA PRO A 101 6.31 0.77 9.79
C PRO A 101 4.85 0.31 9.87
N ARG A 102 4.57 -0.91 10.36
CA ARG A 102 3.20 -1.42 10.52
C ARG A 102 2.41 -0.65 11.56
N GLU A 103 3.01 -0.33 12.71
CA GLU A 103 2.38 0.53 13.72
C GLU A 103 2.04 1.90 13.14
N GLN A 104 3.03 2.53 12.51
CA GLN A 104 2.91 3.89 11.97
C GLN A 104 1.83 3.97 10.90
N VAL A 105 1.80 3.04 9.95
CA VAL A 105 0.80 3.07 8.87
C VAL A 105 -0.61 2.84 9.41
N LEU A 106 -0.81 2.01 10.43
CA LEU A 106 -2.12 1.85 11.08
C LEU A 106 -2.57 3.14 11.78
N GLU A 107 -1.66 3.82 12.47
CA GLU A 107 -1.94 5.10 13.12
C GLU A 107 -2.30 6.18 12.08
N THR A 108 -1.52 6.29 11.00
CA THR A 108 -1.81 7.20 9.90
C THR A 108 -3.19 6.95 9.29
N VAL A 109 -3.55 5.70 9.01
CA VAL A 109 -4.85 5.37 8.42
C VAL A 109 -6.01 5.67 9.37
N LYS A 110 -5.86 5.41 10.68
CA LYS A 110 -6.83 5.82 11.70
C LYS A 110 -7.03 7.33 11.71
N ASN A 111 -5.94 8.09 11.70
CA ASN A 111 -5.99 9.54 11.67
C ASN A 111 -6.66 10.07 10.38
N ASN A 112 -6.42 9.43 9.23
CA ASN A 112 -7.10 9.79 7.99
C ASN A 112 -8.61 9.56 8.05
N ILE A 113 -9.05 8.45 8.64
CA ILE A 113 -10.47 8.13 8.82
C ILE A 113 -11.13 9.19 9.71
N GLU A 114 -10.52 9.47 10.86
CA GLU A 114 -11.03 10.47 11.81
C GLU A 114 -11.09 11.87 11.17
N TRP A 115 -10.02 12.27 10.50
CA TRP A 115 -9.97 13.55 9.80
C TRP A 115 -11.07 13.66 8.75
N LEU A 116 -11.34 12.61 7.98
CA LEU A 116 -12.45 12.60 7.03
C LEU A 116 -13.81 12.65 7.71
N ASN A 117 -14.00 12.00 8.85
CA ASN A 117 -15.27 12.03 9.57
C ASN A 117 -15.58 13.45 10.07
N VAL A 118 -14.58 14.15 10.62
CA VAL A 118 -14.74 15.50 11.16
C VAL A 118 -14.87 16.57 10.06
N ASN A 119 -14.06 16.48 9.00
CA ASN A 119 -13.92 17.60 8.05
C ASN A 119 -14.78 17.47 6.78
N ARG A 120 -15.31 16.28 6.47
CA ARG A 120 -16.01 16.04 5.20
C ARG A 120 -17.21 16.96 5.01
N GLN A 121 -18.02 17.18 6.04
CA GLN A 121 -19.22 18.01 5.92
C GLN A 121 -18.86 19.48 5.68
N SER A 122 -17.95 20.03 6.49
CA SER A 122 -17.49 21.42 6.36
C SER A 122 -16.85 21.70 4.99
N ILE A 123 -16.06 20.76 4.47
CA ILE A 123 -15.47 20.89 3.12
C ILE A 123 -16.56 20.88 2.05
N ARG A 124 -17.57 20.01 2.17
CA ARG A 124 -18.69 19.95 1.21
C ARG A 124 -19.48 21.26 1.19
N GLU A 125 -19.76 21.82 2.35
CA GLU A 125 -20.46 23.10 2.49
C GLU A 125 -19.63 24.24 1.89
N TRP A 126 -18.33 24.29 2.16
CA TRP A 126 -17.43 25.28 1.59
C TRP A 126 -17.40 25.21 0.05
N PHE A 127 -17.25 24.02 -0.54
CA PHE A 127 -17.32 23.84 -2.00
C PHE A 127 -18.66 24.28 -2.60
N ALA A 128 -19.78 24.04 -1.89
CA ALA A 128 -21.10 24.46 -2.34
C ALA A 128 -21.32 25.97 -2.25
N SER A 129 -20.54 26.68 -1.42
CA SER A 129 -20.57 28.13 -1.28
C SER A 129 -19.67 28.89 -2.27
N LEU A 130 -18.91 28.17 -3.11
CA LEU A 130 -18.06 28.80 -4.12
C LEU A 130 -18.94 29.39 -5.26
N PRO A 131 -18.65 30.64 -5.70
CA PRO A 131 -19.37 31.30 -6.78
C PRO A 131 -19.12 30.68 -8.16
#